data_AF-A0AAE0ELY0-F1
#
_entry.id   AF-A0AAE0ELY0-F1
#
_cell.length_a   1.000
_cell.length_b   1.000
_cell.length_c   1.000
_cell.angle_alpha   90.00
_cell.angle_beta   90.00
_cell.angle_gamma   90.00
#
_symmetry.space_group_name_H-M   'P 1'
#
loop_
_entity.id
_entity.type
_entity.pdbx_description
1 polymer ?
#
loop_
_entity_poly.entity_id
_entity_poly.type
_entity_poly.pdbx_seq_one_letter_code
_entity_poly.pdbx_strand_id
1 'polypeptide(L)'
;MTHNTESYTGTSSRVPGRLPDEWLNRSVPDTTGLHLLYARDLQISAVDLLVFVHIPKCAGSQFMAAAMVRYRKDPVIRWFPPGTKQYPSYKASGCHPQSTMHCSFSELHTCIQAGSRRTLMREGGRALYVAMMRDPVERTISEFFWGRKNWCPQLPSDSKEYPWPNELCRLANRARNLSKPKDNSFTNQDILDWLESPFNLGHNRQTKHVAAGALAPAMVGGGQCVNMHYTRYHRLWEQRRTPLSKIDTRTDPSSVSAWQIMQQHFLFVGVQSDFYRSVRCLRRLLGISDHMWSFLFSSNKRPGADTHRSNAPRGRIPTHVRKSIAQYNKLDVSLYLKVTKKFNRECPF
;
A
#
# COMPACT_ATOMS: atom_id res chain seq x y z
N MET A 1 13.06 34.11 16.58
CA MET A 1 11.95 33.15 16.49
C MET A 1 12.39 31.88 17.19
N THR A 2 12.01 31.73 18.46
CA THR A 2 12.28 30.56 19.28
C THR A 2 11.22 29.50 18.98
N HIS A 3 11.65 28.32 18.54
CA HIS A 3 10.75 27.18 18.35
C HIS A 3 10.32 26.66 19.73
N ASN A 4 9.06 26.88 20.10
CA ASN A 4 8.43 26.18 21.22
C ASN A 4 8.38 24.68 20.88
N THR A 5 9.27 23.90 21.49
CA THR A 5 9.15 22.46 21.61
C THR A 5 8.09 22.18 22.67
N GLU A 6 6.87 21.87 22.25
CA GLU A 6 5.85 21.32 23.16
C GLU A 6 6.38 19.99 23.73
N SER A 7 6.74 20.01 25.01
CA SER A 7 7.06 18.83 25.78
C SER A 7 5.78 18.03 26.00
N TYR A 8 5.57 17.02 25.17
CA TYR A 8 4.46 16.08 25.27
C TYR A 8 4.67 15.18 26.50
N THR A 9 4.15 15.60 27.66
CA THR A 9 4.13 14.77 28.88
C THR A 9 2.98 13.77 28.80
N GLY A 10 3.16 12.75 27.97
CA GLY A 10 2.23 11.62 27.88
C GLY A 10 2.31 10.77 29.15
N THR A 11 1.16 10.55 29.78
CA THR A 11 0.98 9.56 30.85
C THR A 11 1.56 8.21 30.44
N SER A 12 2.31 7.60 31.36
CA SER A 12 2.98 6.31 31.22
C SER A 12 1.97 5.17 31.03
N SER A 13 1.36 5.08 29.85
CA SER A 13 0.79 3.84 29.36
C SER A 13 1.96 2.87 29.16
N ARG A 14 1.91 1.70 29.81
CA ARG A 14 2.89 0.62 29.65
C ARG A 14 3.17 0.45 28.16
N VAL A 15 4.36 0.87 27.74
CA VAL A 15 4.81 0.73 26.37
C VAL A 15 4.82 -0.78 26.09
N PRO A 16 4.08 -1.28 25.08
CA PRO A 16 4.21 -2.68 24.68
C PRO A 16 5.69 -2.90 24.37
N GLY A 17 6.28 -3.86 25.07
CA GLY A 17 7.71 -4.17 24.96
C GLY A 17 8.15 -4.27 23.50
N ARG A 18 9.45 -4.03 23.28
CA ARG A 18 10.13 -4.31 22.00
C ARG A 18 9.52 -5.58 21.40
N LEU A 19 9.03 -5.51 20.15
CA LEU A 19 8.57 -6.71 19.45
C LEU A 19 9.67 -7.77 19.64
N PRO A 20 9.35 -8.98 20.16
CA PRO A 20 10.39 -9.95 20.48
C PRO A 20 11.29 -10.13 19.26
N ASP A 21 12.60 -10.14 19.43
CA ASP A 21 13.55 -10.30 18.31
C ASP A 21 13.23 -11.59 17.52
N GLU A 22 12.61 -12.57 18.17
CA GLU A 22 12.00 -13.76 17.55
C GLU A 22 10.99 -13.48 16.44
N TRP A 23 10.27 -12.35 16.41
CA TRP A 23 9.31 -12.03 15.35
C TRP A 23 9.95 -11.32 14.16
N LEU A 24 11.03 -10.56 14.39
CA LEU A 24 11.85 -10.02 13.31
C LEU A 24 12.72 -11.12 12.67
N ASN A 25 13.07 -12.14 13.45
CA ASN A 25 13.93 -13.27 13.04
C ASN A 25 13.18 -14.59 12.79
N ARG A 26 11.86 -14.66 13.04
CA ARG A 26 11.04 -15.77 12.56
C ARG A 26 11.03 -15.68 11.04
N SER A 27 11.94 -16.44 10.45
CA SER A 27 11.86 -16.86 9.06
C SER A 27 10.40 -17.25 8.82
N VAL A 28 9.74 -16.52 7.92
CA VAL A 28 8.47 -16.96 7.38
C VAL A 28 8.68 -18.42 6.98
N PRO A 29 7.81 -19.37 7.40
CA PRO A 29 8.05 -20.80 7.24
C PRO A 29 8.58 -21.08 5.85
N ASP A 30 9.68 -21.83 5.82
CA ASP A 30 10.55 -21.97 4.67
C ASP A 30 9.74 -22.50 3.47
N THR A 31 9.35 -21.60 2.58
CA THR A 31 8.72 -21.93 1.30
C THR A 31 9.78 -22.04 0.20
N THR A 32 11.00 -22.44 0.59
CA THR A 32 12.18 -22.63 -0.27
C THR A 32 11.83 -23.54 -1.45
N GLY A 33 11.42 -22.91 -2.55
CA GLY A 33 11.16 -23.59 -3.82
C GLY A 33 9.96 -23.04 -4.59
N LEU A 34 8.95 -22.48 -3.92
CA LEU A 34 7.73 -22.02 -4.60
C LEU A 34 7.79 -20.52 -4.89
N HIS A 35 8.23 -20.19 -6.11
CA HIS A 35 8.00 -18.87 -6.69
C HIS A 35 6.53 -18.72 -7.10
N LEU A 36 5.67 -18.31 -6.16
CA LEU A 36 4.23 -18.14 -6.39
C LEU A 36 3.92 -17.01 -7.38
N LEU A 37 4.80 -16.02 -7.50
CA LEU A 37 4.55 -14.83 -8.30
C LEU A 37 4.46 -15.15 -9.80
N TYR A 38 3.23 -15.09 -10.31
CA TYR A 38 2.79 -15.50 -11.65
C TYR A 38 2.88 -17.01 -11.93
N ALA A 39 2.80 -17.87 -10.91
CA ALA A 39 2.76 -19.31 -11.10
C ALA A 39 1.52 -19.72 -11.93
N ARG A 40 1.75 -20.23 -13.14
CA ARG A 40 0.69 -20.58 -14.11
C ARG A 40 -0.04 -21.88 -13.77
N ASP A 41 0.69 -22.81 -13.15
CA ASP A 41 0.17 -24.14 -12.80
C ASP A 41 -0.42 -24.18 -11.38
N LEU A 42 -0.60 -23.01 -10.77
CA LEU A 42 -1.20 -22.92 -9.45
C LEU A 42 -2.70 -23.18 -9.54
N GLN A 43 -3.11 -24.39 -9.15
CA GLN A 43 -4.52 -24.68 -8.95
C GLN A 43 -5.01 -23.95 -7.70
N ILE A 44 -6.02 -23.09 -7.87
CA ILE A 44 -6.69 -22.40 -6.78
C ILE A 44 -7.85 -23.28 -6.31
N SER A 45 -7.82 -23.64 -5.04
CA SER A 45 -8.83 -24.46 -4.39
C SER A 45 -9.89 -23.61 -3.67
N ALA A 46 -11.03 -24.22 -3.32
CA ALA A 46 -12.09 -23.53 -2.58
C ALA A 46 -11.71 -23.12 -1.14
N VAL A 47 -10.59 -23.63 -0.62
CA VAL A 47 -10.04 -23.27 0.70
C VAL A 47 -8.98 -22.18 0.62
N ASP A 48 -8.50 -21.84 -0.58
CA ASP A 48 -7.56 -20.73 -0.78
C ASP A 48 -8.24 -19.37 -0.59
N LEU A 49 -7.46 -18.39 -0.15
CA LEU A 49 -7.89 -17.04 0.15
C LEU A 49 -7.08 -16.04 -0.69
N LEU A 50 -7.73 -15.33 -1.61
CA LEU A 50 -7.11 -14.21 -2.32
C LEU A 50 -7.09 -12.97 -1.43
N VAL A 51 -5.90 -12.46 -1.13
CA VAL A 51 -5.70 -11.31 -0.23
C VAL A 51 -5.24 -10.10 -1.01
N PHE A 52 -6.05 -9.04 -1.06
CA PHE A 52 -5.66 -7.82 -1.76
C PHE A 52 -4.89 -6.86 -0.85
N VAL A 53 -3.59 -6.70 -1.12
CA VAL A 53 -2.74 -5.68 -0.48
C VAL A 53 -2.95 -4.35 -1.18
N HIS A 54 -3.87 -3.55 -0.65
CA HIS A 54 -4.25 -2.28 -1.26
C HIS A 54 -3.24 -1.16 -0.99
N ILE A 55 -2.23 -1.03 -1.85
CA ILE A 55 -1.26 0.06 -1.77
C ILE A 55 -1.90 1.40 -2.16
N PRO A 56 -1.84 2.45 -1.31
CA PRO A 56 -2.42 3.75 -1.62
C PRO A 56 -1.93 4.32 -2.96
N LYS A 57 -2.90 4.84 -3.72
CA LYS A 57 -2.69 5.56 -4.99
C LYS A 57 -2.17 4.71 -6.16
N CYS A 58 -2.23 3.38 -6.04
CA CYS A 58 -1.90 2.43 -7.11
C CYS A 58 -3.13 1.90 -7.87
N ALA A 59 -4.21 2.69 -7.97
CA ALA A 59 -5.47 2.31 -8.61
C ALA A 59 -6.18 1.07 -8.02
N GLY A 60 -5.95 0.79 -6.73
CA GLY A 60 -6.50 -0.41 -6.10
C GLY A 60 -8.02 -0.48 -6.03
N SER A 61 -8.72 0.65 -5.92
CA SER A 61 -10.19 0.67 -5.96
C SER A 61 -10.74 0.16 -7.29
N GLN A 62 -10.19 0.66 -8.40
CA GLN A 62 -10.58 0.28 -9.76
C GLN A 62 -10.16 -1.15 -10.04
N PHE A 63 -8.96 -1.52 -9.61
CA PHE A 63 -8.48 -2.88 -9.75
C PHE A 63 -9.43 -3.85 -9.06
N MET A 64 -9.79 -3.60 -7.80
CA MET A 64 -10.75 -4.44 -7.08
C MET A 64 -12.13 -4.41 -7.74
N ALA A 65 -12.63 -3.25 -8.19
CA ALA A 65 -13.89 -3.22 -8.92
C ALA A 65 -13.83 -4.11 -10.17
N ALA A 66 -12.81 -3.96 -11.03
CA ALA A 66 -12.65 -4.75 -12.24
C ALA A 66 -12.40 -6.24 -11.95
N ALA A 67 -11.60 -6.53 -10.93
CA ALA A 67 -11.24 -7.87 -10.50
C ALA A 67 -12.29 -8.55 -9.62
N MET A 68 -13.33 -7.85 -9.13
CA MET A 68 -14.36 -8.44 -8.24
C MET A 68 -15.79 -8.42 -8.77
N VAL A 69 -16.13 -7.60 -9.79
CA VAL A 69 -17.52 -7.39 -10.25
C VAL A 69 -18.27 -8.70 -10.54
N ARG A 70 -17.59 -9.81 -10.82
CA ARG A 70 -18.24 -11.12 -11.03
C ARG A 70 -17.99 -12.18 -9.94
N TYR A 71 -16.96 -12.06 -9.12
CA TYR A 71 -16.57 -13.12 -8.16
C TYR A 71 -17.34 -13.12 -6.86
N ARG A 72 -18.25 -12.16 -6.64
CA ARG A 72 -19.17 -12.25 -5.51
C ARG A 72 -20.02 -13.53 -5.53
N LYS A 73 -20.15 -14.18 -6.68
CA LYS A 73 -20.94 -15.41 -6.87
C LYS A 73 -20.10 -16.65 -7.14
N ASP A 74 -18.78 -16.52 -7.24
CA ASP A 74 -17.90 -17.68 -7.45
C ASP A 74 -17.63 -18.34 -6.09
N PRO A 75 -18.08 -19.60 -5.87
CA PRO A 75 -17.90 -20.27 -4.58
C PRO A 75 -16.45 -20.69 -4.32
N VAL A 76 -15.62 -20.78 -5.37
CA VAL A 76 -14.22 -21.22 -5.28
C VAL A 76 -13.33 -20.06 -4.84
N ILE A 77 -13.56 -18.86 -5.38
CA ILE A 77 -12.68 -17.71 -5.13
C ILE A 77 -13.16 -16.88 -3.94
N ARG A 78 -12.45 -17.00 -2.81
CA ARG A 78 -12.71 -16.21 -1.61
C ARG A 78 -11.76 -15.02 -1.52
N TRP A 79 -12.31 -13.81 -1.43
CA TRP A 79 -11.54 -12.57 -1.30
C TRP A 79 -11.41 -12.11 0.15
N PHE A 80 -10.24 -11.56 0.47
CA PHE A 80 -9.95 -10.88 1.73
C PHE A 80 -9.39 -9.47 1.49
N PRO A 81 -9.99 -8.44 2.11
CA PRO A 81 -11.27 -8.46 2.82
C PRO A 81 -12.45 -8.75 1.86
N PRO A 82 -13.60 -9.25 2.36
CA PRO A 82 -14.76 -9.52 1.51
C PRO A 82 -15.41 -8.21 1.01
N GLY A 83 -15.79 -8.17 -0.27
CA GLY A 83 -16.55 -7.06 -0.88
C GLY A 83 -15.72 -6.08 -1.71
N THR A 84 -16.40 -5.22 -2.50
CA THR A 84 -15.76 -4.35 -3.51
C THR A 84 -15.42 -2.95 -3.00
N LYS A 85 -16.10 -2.53 -1.95
CA LYS A 85 -15.74 -1.30 -1.25
C LYS A 85 -14.51 -1.65 -0.42
N GLN A 86 -13.60 -0.68 -0.23
CA GLN A 86 -12.38 -0.79 0.59
C GLN A 86 -12.74 -0.99 2.07
N TYR A 87 -13.64 -1.91 2.34
CA TYR A 87 -14.12 -2.19 3.66
C TYR A 87 -13.06 -3.00 4.37
N PRO A 88 -12.90 -2.71 5.66
CA PRO A 88 -11.62 -2.94 6.23
C PRO A 88 -11.54 -4.37 6.72
N SER A 89 -10.32 -4.87 6.81
CA SER A 89 -9.98 -6.19 7.36
C SER A 89 -10.61 -6.45 8.74
N TYR A 90 -11.10 -5.38 9.40
CA TYR A 90 -11.75 -5.36 10.69
C TYR A 90 -12.93 -6.31 10.95
N LYS A 91 -13.63 -6.80 9.92
CA LYS A 91 -14.76 -7.73 10.13
C LYS A 91 -14.33 -9.18 10.34
N ALA A 92 -13.07 -9.51 10.09
CA ALA A 92 -12.55 -10.84 10.40
C ALA A 92 -12.17 -10.91 11.88
N SER A 93 -12.61 -11.95 12.60
CA SER A 93 -12.14 -12.11 13.99
C SER A 93 -10.61 -12.25 13.98
N GLY A 94 -9.93 -11.64 14.95
CA GLY A 94 -8.46 -11.51 14.98
C GLY A 94 -7.90 -10.29 14.22
N CYS A 95 -8.69 -9.64 13.36
CA CYS A 95 -8.42 -8.28 12.89
C CYS A 95 -9.19 -7.29 13.77
N HIS A 96 -8.56 -6.16 14.13
CA HIS A 96 -9.20 -5.18 15.03
C HIS A 96 -10.46 -4.61 14.39
N PRO A 97 -11.61 -4.44 15.08
CA PRO A 97 -12.90 -3.95 14.55
C PRO A 97 -12.87 -2.53 13.96
N GLN A 98 -11.73 -1.84 14.03
CA GLN A 98 -11.48 -0.53 13.41
C GLN A 98 -10.28 -0.51 12.45
N SER A 99 -9.60 -1.65 12.26
CA SER A 99 -8.43 -1.79 11.37
C SER A 99 -8.75 -1.18 10.02
N THR A 100 -8.01 -0.15 9.64
CA THR A 100 -8.31 0.78 8.56
C THR A 100 -7.99 0.23 7.16
N MET A 101 -8.40 0.97 6.14
CA MET A 101 -7.96 0.78 4.76
C MET A 101 -6.43 0.73 4.68
N HIS A 102 -5.89 -0.04 3.72
CA HIS A 102 -4.47 -0.03 3.31
C HIS A 102 -3.44 -0.75 4.22
N CYS A 103 -3.82 -1.73 5.02
CA CYS A 103 -2.85 -2.52 5.78
C CYS A 103 -1.76 -3.13 4.90
N SER A 104 -0.54 -3.21 5.44
CA SER A 104 0.60 -3.85 4.79
C SER A 104 0.41 -5.37 4.69
N PHE A 105 1.23 -6.01 3.86
CA PHE A 105 1.31 -7.46 3.73
C PHE A 105 1.41 -8.14 5.10
N SER A 106 2.36 -7.75 5.96
CA SER A 106 2.55 -8.41 7.25
C SER A 106 1.38 -8.23 8.20
N GLU A 107 0.74 -7.07 8.21
CA GLU A 107 -0.44 -6.85 9.05
C GLU A 107 -1.60 -7.74 8.61
N LEU A 108 -1.81 -7.88 7.30
CA LEU A 108 -2.83 -8.77 6.74
C LEU A 108 -2.48 -10.23 7.00
N HIS A 109 -1.22 -10.61 6.82
CA HIS A 109 -0.73 -11.97 7.03
C HIS A 109 -0.86 -12.41 8.48
N THR A 110 -0.37 -11.60 9.42
CA THR A 110 -0.48 -11.90 10.85
C THR A 110 -1.93 -11.90 11.33
N CYS A 111 -2.79 -11.03 10.79
CA CYS A 111 -4.22 -11.11 11.08
C CYS A 111 -4.83 -12.43 10.59
N ILE A 112 -4.57 -12.85 9.35
CA ILE A 112 -5.12 -14.10 8.81
C ILE A 112 -4.66 -15.30 9.63
N GLN A 113 -3.40 -15.32 10.04
CA GLN A 113 -2.83 -16.37 10.88
C GLN A 113 -3.44 -16.40 12.29
N ALA A 114 -3.75 -15.24 12.87
CA ALA A 114 -4.31 -15.13 14.21
C ALA A 114 -5.84 -15.27 14.28
N GLY A 115 -6.53 -15.01 13.16
CA GLY A 115 -7.98 -14.77 13.13
C GLY A 115 -8.88 -15.96 12.77
N SER A 116 -10.19 -15.71 12.53
CA SER A 116 -11.16 -16.75 12.11
C SER A 116 -10.79 -17.45 10.81
N ARG A 117 -9.97 -16.80 9.98
CA ARG A 117 -9.46 -17.39 8.75
C ARG A 117 -8.35 -18.41 8.99
N ARG A 118 -7.86 -18.54 10.22
CA ARG A 118 -6.96 -19.62 10.65
C ARG A 118 -7.56 -20.99 10.40
N THR A 119 -8.88 -21.16 10.49
CA THR A 119 -9.54 -22.44 10.18
C THR A 119 -9.36 -22.82 8.71
N LEU A 120 -9.53 -21.88 7.77
CA LEU A 120 -9.25 -22.14 6.35
C LEU A 120 -7.80 -22.54 6.11
N MET A 121 -6.87 -21.89 6.82
CA MET A 121 -5.45 -22.24 6.72
C MET A 121 -5.16 -23.62 7.34
N ARG A 122 -5.89 -24.03 8.40
CA ARG A 122 -5.80 -25.37 9.00
C ARG A 122 -6.36 -26.47 8.09
N GLU A 123 -7.33 -26.14 7.25
CA GLU A 123 -7.89 -27.02 6.21
C GLU A 123 -6.97 -27.16 4.97
N GLY A 124 -5.72 -26.69 5.05
CA GLY A 124 -4.76 -26.72 3.95
C GLY A 124 -4.90 -25.56 2.96
N GLY A 125 -5.77 -24.58 3.24
CA GLY A 125 -5.90 -23.37 2.43
C GLY A 125 -4.68 -22.46 2.52
N ARG A 126 -4.41 -21.71 1.46
CA ARG A 126 -3.30 -20.75 1.38
C ARG A 126 -3.81 -19.33 1.28
N ALA A 127 -3.06 -18.38 1.84
CA ALA A 127 -3.26 -16.96 1.59
C ALA A 127 -2.44 -16.55 0.35
N LEU A 128 -3.14 -16.25 -0.74
CA LEU A 128 -2.56 -15.88 -2.03
C LEU A 128 -2.68 -14.37 -2.22
N TYR A 129 -1.55 -13.66 -2.15
CA TYR A 129 -1.57 -12.20 -2.11
C TYR A 129 -1.60 -11.62 -3.53
N VAL A 130 -2.38 -10.56 -3.69
CA VAL A 130 -2.46 -9.79 -4.93
C VAL A 130 -2.31 -8.29 -4.63
N ALA A 131 -1.63 -7.56 -5.52
CA ALA A 131 -1.48 -6.11 -5.38
C ALA A 131 -1.43 -5.41 -6.73
N MET A 132 -1.47 -4.07 -6.68
CA MET A 132 -1.15 -3.19 -7.79
C MET A 132 -0.02 -2.25 -7.39
N MET A 133 0.96 -2.09 -8.27
CA MET A 133 2.00 -1.07 -8.16
C MET A 133 1.82 0.04 -9.20
N ARG A 134 2.41 1.19 -8.92
CA ARG A 134 2.44 2.34 -9.82
C ARG A 134 3.86 2.90 -9.87
N ASP A 135 4.20 3.58 -10.95
CA ASP A 135 5.44 4.36 -11.01
C ASP A 135 5.59 5.21 -9.72
N PRO A 136 6.70 5.08 -8.99
CA PRO A 136 6.84 5.70 -7.66
C PRO A 136 6.73 7.22 -7.67
N VAL A 137 7.15 7.87 -8.76
CA VAL A 137 7.05 9.33 -8.91
C VAL A 137 5.59 9.71 -9.09
N GLU A 138 4.90 9.09 -10.04
CA GLU A 138 3.48 9.34 -10.32
C GLU A 138 2.58 8.99 -9.12
N ARG A 139 2.92 7.93 -8.39
CA ARG A 139 2.24 7.52 -7.17
C ARG A 139 2.38 8.57 -6.06
N THR A 140 3.60 9.09 -5.87
CA THR A 140 3.88 10.12 -4.85
C THR A 140 3.23 11.46 -5.18
N ILE A 141 3.29 11.89 -6.44
CA ILE A 141 2.54 13.07 -6.93
C ILE A 141 1.05 12.88 -6.66
N SER A 142 0.49 11.72 -7.01
CA SER A 142 -0.92 11.41 -6.77
C SER A 142 -1.30 11.44 -5.28
N GLU A 143 -0.42 10.96 -4.39
CA GLU A 143 -0.61 11.05 -2.94
C GLU A 143 -0.59 12.49 -2.46
N PHE A 144 0.41 13.28 -2.87
CA PHE A 144 0.54 14.70 -2.49
C PHE A 144 -0.77 15.47 -2.77
N PHE A 145 -1.23 15.45 -4.03
CA PHE A 145 -2.42 16.20 -4.42
C PHE A 145 -3.70 15.67 -3.79
N TRP A 146 -3.78 14.37 -3.54
CA TRP A 146 -4.95 13.80 -2.91
C TRP A 146 -4.99 14.09 -1.40
N GLY A 147 -3.85 14.04 -0.69
CA GLY A 147 -3.77 14.41 0.73
C GLY A 147 -4.09 15.89 0.93
N ARG A 148 -3.49 16.77 0.13
CA ARG A 148 -3.81 18.21 0.12
C ARG A 148 -5.31 18.49 -0.05
N LYS A 149 -5.97 17.76 -0.94
CA LYS A 149 -7.40 17.93 -1.20
C LYS A 149 -8.29 17.36 -0.09
N ASN A 150 -7.97 16.19 0.46
CA ASN A 150 -8.91 15.40 1.27
C ASN A 150 -8.57 15.30 2.75
N TRP A 151 -7.30 15.47 3.14
CA TRP A 151 -6.85 15.27 4.53
C TRP A 151 -6.51 16.56 5.25
N CYS A 152 -6.03 17.55 4.51
CA CYS A 152 -5.61 18.83 5.07
C CYS A 152 -6.69 19.94 5.20
N PRO A 153 -7.94 19.86 4.69
CA PRO A 153 -8.84 21.02 4.71
C PRO A 153 -9.35 21.49 6.07
N GLN A 154 -9.43 20.64 7.11
CA GLN A 154 -10.15 20.97 8.35
C GLN A 154 -9.58 20.17 9.52
N LEU A 155 -8.57 20.71 10.22
CA LEU A 155 -8.15 20.16 11.51
C LEU A 155 -8.90 20.91 12.62
N PRO A 156 -10.02 20.39 13.18
CA PRO A 156 -10.28 20.59 14.60
C PRO A 156 -9.15 19.92 15.37
N SER A 157 -8.65 20.57 16.42
CA SER A 157 -7.42 20.21 17.14
C SER A 157 -7.43 18.80 17.76
N ASP A 158 -8.59 18.16 17.94
CA ASP A 158 -8.70 17.18 19.03
C ASP A 158 -9.12 15.74 18.67
N SER A 159 -9.51 15.35 17.45
CA SER A 159 -10.31 14.09 17.36
C SER A 159 -10.03 13.01 16.32
N LYS A 160 -9.12 13.11 15.34
CA LYS A 160 -8.82 11.94 14.48
C LYS A 160 -7.36 11.87 14.09
N GLU A 161 -6.71 10.74 14.37
CA GLU A 161 -5.41 10.40 13.80
C GLU A 161 -5.54 10.40 12.27
N TYR A 162 -5.03 11.47 11.65
CA TYR A 162 -4.90 11.53 10.22
C TYR A 162 -3.65 10.76 9.79
N PRO A 163 -3.69 10.07 8.64
CA PRO A 163 -2.52 9.38 8.09
C PRO A 163 -1.36 10.33 7.73
N TRP A 164 -1.59 11.63 7.64
CA TRP A 164 -0.53 12.63 7.58
C TRP A 164 -0.47 13.39 8.91
N PRO A 165 0.71 13.52 9.54
CA PRO A 165 0.86 14.37 10.72
C PRO A 165 0.61 15.84 10.35
N ASN A 166 0.25 16.64 11.36
CA ASN A 166 -0.09 18.06 11.21
C ASN A 166 0.97 18.86 10.45
N GLU A 167 2.25 18.52 10.60
CA GLU A 167 3.33 19.12 9.82
C GLU A 167 3.16 18.91 8.31
N LEU A 168 2.99 17.67 7.84
CA LEU A 168 2.80 17.40 6.40
C LEU A 168 1.57 18.11 5.85
N CYS A 169 0.49 18.17 6.65
CA CYS A 169 -0.71 18.92 6.28
C CYS A 169 -0.42 20.41 6.14
N ARG A 170 0.34 21.02 7.06
CA ARG A 170 0.78 22.42 6.97
C ARG A 170 1.67 22.67 5.76
N LEU A 171 2.64 21.79 5.49
CA LEU A 171 3.54 21.90 4.34
C LEU A 171 2.76 21.82 3.02
N ALA A 172 1.86 20.84 2.88
CA ALA A 172 1.04 20.69 1.68
C ALA A 172 0.01 21.82 1.48
N ASN A 173 -0.36 22.54 2.55
CA ASN A 173 -1.31 23.65 2.51
C ASN A 173 -0.66 25.04 2.55
N ARG A 174 0.67 25.18 2.56
CA ARG A 174 1.31 26.50 2.73
C ARG A 174 0.80 27.54 1.72
N ALA A 175 0.62 27.15 0.46
CA ALA A 175 0.04 28.00 -0.59
C ALA A 175 -1.46 28.32 -0.42
N ARG A 176 -2.24 27.53 0.34
CA ARG A 176 -3.69 27.76 0.55
C ARG A 176 -3.99 28.91 1.51
N ASN A 177 -3.06 29.25 2.39
CA ASN A 177 -3.25 30.30 3.39
C ASN A 177 -3.00 31.72 2.84
N LEU A 178 -2.57 31.83 1.57
CA LEU A 178 -2.39 33.12 0.90
C LEU A 178 -3.72 33.53 0.22
N SER A 179 -4.59 34.13 1.05
CA SER A 179 -5.69 35.07 0.73
C SER A 179 -6.81 34.73 -0.27
N LYS A 180 -6.80 33.64 -1.06
CA LYS A 180 -7.99 33.21 -1.84
C LYS A 180 -8.12 31.67 -1.96
N PRO A 181 -8.99 31.01 -1.18
CA PRO A 181 -9.18 29.55 -1.22
C PRO A 181 -9.73 28.98 -2.54
N LYS A 182 -10.04 29.83 -3.53
CA LYS A 182 -10.57 29.43 -4.83
C LYS A 182 -9.48 29.02 -5.83
N ASP A 183 -8.25 29.50 -5.66
CA ASP A 183 -7.15 29.07 -6.51
C ASP A 183 -6.48 27.85 -5.88
N ASN A 184 -6.62 26.69 -6.53
CA ASN A 184 -5.86 25.47 -6.20
C ASN A 184 -4.36 25.61 -6.51
N SER A 185 -3.82 26.84 -6.50
CA SER A 185 -2.42 27.16 -6.80
C SER A 185 -1.50 26.39 -5.85
N PHE A 186 -0.44 25.82 -6.38
CA PHE A 186 0.67 25.25 -5.62
C PHE A 186 1.94 25.66 -6.31
N THR A 187 3.02 25.68 -5.55
CA THR A 187 4.36 25.87 -6.06
C THR A 187 5.10 24.54 -6.07
N ASN A 188 6.13 24.43 -6.91
CA ASN A 188 7.02 23.27 -6.86
C ASN A 188 7.71 23.14 -5.49
N GLN A 189 7.92 24.26 -4.80
CA GLN A 189 8.49 24.28 -3.45
C GLN A 189 7.58 23.59 -2.43
N ASP A 190 6.26 23.72 -2.54
CA ASP A 190 5.33 23.04 -1.62
C ASP A 190 5.49 21.51 -1.66
N ILE A 191 5.76 20.95 -2.86
CA ILE A 191 6.03 19.52 -3.02
C ILE A 191 7.39 19.15 -2.45
N LEU A 192 8.42 19.96 -2.71
CA LEU A 192 9.77 19.73 -2.21
C LEU A 192 9.80 19.78 -0.68
N ASP A 193 9.19 20.77 -0.06
CA ASP A 193 9.10 20.87 1.41
C ASP A 193 8.36 19.67 2.01
N TRP A 194 7.24 19.27 1.40
CA TRP A 194 6.51 18.07 1.82
C TRP A 194 7.36 16.80 1.68
N LEU A 195 8.16 16.71 0.62
CA LEU A 195 9.07 15.60 0.36
C LEU A 195 10.28 15.60 1.33
N GLU A 196 10.79 16.76 1.70
CA GLU A 196 11.94 16.88 2.59
C GLU A 196 11.60 16.56 4.05
N SER A 197 10.32 16.66 4.42
CA SER A 197 9.86 16.34 5.77
C SER A 197 10.23 14.90 6.17
N PRO A 198 10.94 14.70 7.29
CA PRO A 198 11.30 13.36 7.78
C PRO A 198 10.08 12.55 8.23
N PHE A 199 8.94 13.23 8.40
CA PHE A 199 7.64 12.70 8.80
C PHE A 199 6.84 12.13 7.62
N ASN A 200 7.35 12.24 6.39
CA ASN A 200 6.62 11.84 5.19
C ASN A 200 6.48 10.31 5.04
N LEU A 201 5.27 9.82 5.40
CA LEU A 201 4.89 8.41 5.28
C LEU A 201 4.78 7.91 3.83
N GLY A 202 4.78 8.84 2.85
CA GLY A 202 4.75 8.55 1.43
C GLY A 202 6.08 8.02 0.88
N HIS A 203 7.20 8.20 1.60
CA HIS A 203 8.51 7.71 1.17
C HIS A 203 8.57 6.19 1.15
N ASN A 204 8.94 5.63 0.00
CA ASN A 204 9.08 4.18 -0.22
C ASN A 204 7.81 3.41 0.17
N ARG A 205 6.64 4.02 -0.04
CA ARG A 205 5.36 3.49 0.45
C ARG A 205 5.09 2.09 -0.09
N GLN A 206 5.38 1.82 -1.37
CA GLN A 206 5.07 0.53 -1.99
C GLN A 206 5.92 -0.59 -1.38
N THR A 207 7.22 -0.38 -1.25
CA THR A 207 8.17 -1.28 -0.59
C THR A 207 7.73 -1.56 0.83
N LYS A 208 7.39 -0.52 1.59
CA LYS A 208 6.96 -0.66 2.99
C LYS A 208 5.63 -1.40 3.16
N HIS A 209 4.72 -1.33 2.18
CA HIS A 209 3.47 -2.08 2.23
C HIS A 209 3.65 -3.56 1.92
N VAL A 210 4.73 -3.95 1.24
CA VAL A 210 4.97 -5.36 0.90
C VAL A 210 6.07 -6.01 1.73
N ALA A 211 6.95 -5.22 2.33
CA ALA A 211 8.00 -5.68 3.21
C ALA A 211 7.43 -6.28 4.51
N ALA A 212 8.25 -7.13 5.14
CA ALA A 212 7.86 -7.82 6.36
C ALA A 212 7.91 -6.91 7.60
N GLY A 213 7.15 -7.27 8.64
CA GLY A 213 7.48 -6.98 10.04
C GLY A 213 6.60 -5.95 10.74
N ALA A 214 5.41 -5.67 10.22
CA ALA A 214 4.35 -5.05 11.02
C ALA A 214 3.38 -6.14 11.51
N LEU A 215 3.01 -6.10 12.79
CA LEU A 215 1.95 -6.95 13.34
C LEU A 215 0.57 -6.33 13.08
N ALA A 216 -0.44 -7.18 12.91
CA ALA A 216 -1.83 -6.76 12.81
C ALA A 216 -2.19 -5.81 13.97
N PRO A 217 -2.97 -4.73 13.72
CA PRO A 217 -3.28 -3.73 14.74
C PRO A 217 -3.85 -4.31 16.03
N ALA A 218 -4.74 -5.30 15.93
CA ALA A 218 -5.34 -5.97 17.09
C ALA A 218 -4.30 -6.60 18.02
N MET A 219 -3.23 -7.18 17.45
CA MET A 219 -2.20 -7.89 18.21
C MET A 219 -1.32 -6.95 19.04
N VAL A 220 -1.27 -5.67 18.65
CA VAL A 220 -0.50 -4.63 19.34
C VAL A 220 -1.41 -3.62 20.04
N GLY A 221 -2.67 -3.97 20.29
CA GLY A 221 -3.66 -3.10 20.94
C GLY A 221 -3.93 -1.78 20.20
N GLY A 222 -3.75 -1.75 18.87
CA GLY A 222 -3.99 -0.58 18.04
C GLY A 222 -5.30 -0.64 17.28
N GLY A 223 -5.90 0.54 17.06
CA GLY A 223 -7.12 0.69 16.28
C GLY A 223 -6.90 0.67 14.77
N GLN A 224 -5.70 0.98 14.29
CA GLN A 224 -5.41 1.26 12.87
C GLN A 224 -4.15 0.56 12.38
N CYS A 225 -4.08 0.35 11.07
CA CYS A 225 -2.88 -0.16 10.42
C CYS A 225 -1.74 0.86 10.52
N VAL A 226 -0.51 0.35 10.60
CA VAL A 226 0.69 1.12 10.96
C VAL A 226 0.87 2.31 10.04
N ASN A 227 0.54 2.17 8.76
CA ASN A 227 0.61 3.22 7.74
C ASN A 227 -0.38 4.39 7.93
N MET A 228 -1.36 4.23 8.81
CA MET A 228 -2.32 5.26 9.19
C MET A 228 -1.98 5.90 10.54
N HIS A 229 -1.08 5.29 11.32
CA HIS A 229 -0.65 5.78 12.63
C HIS A 229 0.82 6.22 12.59
N TYR A 230 1.03 7.53 12.42
CA TYR A 230 2.36 8.13 12.25
C TYR A 230 3.39 7.63 13.27
N THR A 231 3.13 7.75 14.58
CA THR A 231 4.09 7.40 15.63
C THR A 231 4.54 5.94 15.55
N ARG A 232 3.60 5.01 15.30
CA ARG A 232 3.89 3.59 15.14
C ARG A 232 4.69 3.32 13.88
N TYR A 233 4.32 3.95 12.78
CA TYR A 233 5.07 3.86 11.53
C TYR A 233 6.50 4.35 11.70
N HIS A 234 6.66 5.53 12.27
CA HIS A 234 7.96 6.14 12.46
C HIS A 234 8.84 5.22 13.29
N ARG A 235 8.37 4.75 14.45
CA ARG A 235 9.09 3.80 15.30
C ARG A 235 9.50 2.52 14.55
N LEU A 236 8.57 1.92 13.81
CA LEU A 236 8.83 0.69 13.05
C LEU A 236 9.92 0.88 11.99
N TRP A 237 9.89 2.02 11.28
CA TRP A 237 10.80 2.28 10.18
C TRP A 237 12.11 2.96 10.60
N GLU A 238 12.13 3.71 11.69
CA GLU A 238 13.34 4.28 12.28
C GLU A 238 14.30 3.20 12.77
N GLN A 239 13.77 2.15 13.39
CA GLN A 239 14.58 0.98 13.79
C GLN A 239 15.27 0.32 12.59
N ARG A 240 14.82 0.62 11.36
CA ARG A 240 15.36 0.09 10.10
C ARG A 240 16.15 1.14 9.31
N ARG A 241 16.26 2.38 9.78
CA ARG A 241 16.85 3.48 8.99
C ARG A 241 18.37 3.33 8.91
N THR A 242 18.83 2.94 7.73
CA THR A 242 20.03 3.52 7.13
C THR A 242 19.69 4.93 6.63
N PRO A 243 20.54 5.96 6.86
CA PRO A 243 20.31 7.31 6.32
C PRO A 243 20.02 7.27 4.81
N LEU A 244 19.14 8.15 4.31
CA LEU A 244 18.75 8.16 2.89
C LEU A 244 19.96 8.22 1.95
N SER A 245 21.01 8.97 2.31
CA SER A 245 22.26 9.05 1.56
C SER A 245 23.05 7.74 1.51
N LYS A 246 22.84 6.85 2.47
CA LYS A 246 23.59 5.59 2.66
C LYS A 246 22.80 4.33 2.27
N ILE A 247 21.52 4.44 1.93
CA ILE A 247 20.74 3.28 1.46
C ILE A 247 21.29 2.81 0.10
N ASP A 248 21.90 1.64 0.05
CA ASP A 248 22.15 0.91 -1.19
C ASP A 248 20.93 0.02 -1.47
N THR A 249 20.21 0.30 -2.56
CA THR A 249 18.98 -0.43 -2.93
C THR A 249 19.21 -1.90 -3.25
N ARG A 250 20.46 -2.34 -3.45
CA ARG A 250 20.82 -3.74 -3.69
C ARG A 250 20.94 -4.54 -2.41
N THR A 251 21.37 -3.91 -1.32
CA THR A 251 21.69 -4.56 -0.04
C THR A 251 20.77 -4.14 1.10
N ASP A 252 19.93 -3.11 0.89
CA ASP A 252 18.96 -2.66 1.87
C ASP A 252 18.01 -3.83 2.25
N PRO A 253 18.01 -4.26 3.52
CA PRO A 253 17.22 -5.40 3.96
C PRO A 253 15.71 -5.22 3.69
N SER A 254 15.20 -3.99 3.68
CA SER A 254 13.79 -3.71 3.39
C SER A 254 13.45 -3.90 1.92
N SER A 255 14.36 -3.54 1.00
CA SER A 255 14.15 -3.77 -0.44
C SER A 255 14.36 -5.22 -0.85
N VAL A 256 15.35 -5.90 -0.26
CA VAL A 256 15.62 -7.33 -0.52
C VAL A 256 14.45 -8.17 -0.01
N SER A 257 14.01 -7.92 1.24
CA SER A 257 12.87 -8.61 1.81
C SER A 257 11.58 -8.36 1.03
N ALA A 258 11.29 -7.12 0.61
CA ALA A 258 10.08 -6.81 -0.16
C ALA A 258 9.96 -7.65 -1.45
N TRP A 259 11.05 -7.77 -2.21
CA TRP A 259 11.05 -8.56 -3.44
C TRP A 259 10.94 -10.06 -3.16
N GLN A 260 11.68 -10.57 -2.17
CA GLN A 260 11.60 -11.98 -1.77
C GLN A 260 10.20 -12.36 -1.28
N ILE A 261 9.59 -11.52 -0.45
CA ILE A 261 8.22 -11.69 0.03
C ILE A 261 7.23 -11.71 -1.12
N MET A 262 7.39 -10.81 -2.10
CA MET A 262 6.56 -10.84 -3.31
C MET A 262 6.73 -12.17 -4.05
N GLN A 263 7.95 -12.66 -4.22
CA GLN A 263 8.20 -13.92 -4.92
C GLN A 263 7.59 -15.13 -4.19
N GLN A 264 7.62 -15.13 -2.86
CA GLN A 264 7.21 -16.26 -2.01
C GLN A 264 5.71 -16.28 -1.71
N HIS A 265 5.07 -15.11 -1.58
CA HIS A 265 3.70 -15.03 -1.07
C HIS A 265 2.70 -14.44 -2.04
N PHE A 266 3.13 -13.63 -3.00
CA PHE A 266 2.21 -13.00 -3.92
C PHE A 266 1.95 -13.93 -5.10
N LEU A 267 0.67 -14.15 -5.40
CA LEU A 267 0.23 -14.75 -6.64
C LEU A 267 0.45 -13.77 -7.81
N PHE A 268 0.15 -12.49 -7.59
CA PHE A 268 0.11 -11.50 -8.66
C PHE A 268 0.40 -10.07 -8.18
N VAL A 269 1.18 -9.31 -8.95
CA VAL A 269 1.37 -7.86 -8.73
C VAL A 269 1.20 -7.12 -10.05
N GLY A 270 0.07 -6.46 -10.25
CA GLY A 270 -0.19 -5.71 -11.47
C GLY A 270 0.53 -4.36 -11.52
N VAL A 271 0.58 -3.76 -12.70
CA VAL A 271 1.22 -2.47 -12.97
C VAL A 271 0.17 -1.47 -13.46
N GLN A 272 0.02 -0.35 -12.76
CA GLN A 272 -1.05 0.63 -13.01
C GLN A 272 -0.95 1.30 -14.37
N SER A 273 0.26 1.53 -14.91
CA SER A 273 0.45 2.07 -16.26
C SER A 273 -0.07 1.13 -17.35
N ASP A 274 -0.23 -0.15 -17.03
CA ASP A 274 -0.78 -1.18 -17.92
C ASP A 274 -1.97 -1.89 -17.25
N PHE A 275 -2.93 -1.08 -16.80
CA PHE A 275 -4.04 -1.50 -15.96
C PHE A 275 -4.88 -2.64 -16.59
N TYR A 276 -5.23 -2.52 -17.87
CA TYR A 276 -6.07 -3.50 -18.55
C TYR A 276 -5.37 -4.86 -18.66
N ARG A 277 -4.09 -4.84 -19.07
CA ARG A 277 -3.26 -6.05 -19.13
C ARG A 277 -3.07 -6.67 -17.75
N SER A 278 -2.96 -5.84 -16.71
CA SER A 278 -2.87 -6.31 -15.33
C SER A 278 -4.11 -7.09 -14.90
N VAL A 279 -5.30 -6.53 -15.13
CA VAL A 279 -6.55 -7.23 -14.79
C VAL A 279 -6.72 -8.50 -15.65
N ARG A 280 -6.44 -8.42 -16.96
CA ARG A 280 -6.50 -9.58 -17.86
C ARG A 280 -5.55 -10.70 -17.41
N CYS A 281 -4.32 -10.36 -17.03
CA CYS A 281 -3.33 -11.34 -16.57
C CYS A 281 -3.76 -12.03 -15.27
N LEU A 282 -4.25 -11.27 -14.27
CA LEU A 282 -4.78 -11.89 -13.05
C LEU A 282 -5.93 -12.84 -13.38
N ARG A 283 -6.88 -12.43 -14.21
CA ARG A 283 -8.02 -13.29 -14.58
C ARG A 283 -7.57 -14.62 -15.17
N ARG A 284 -6.56 -14.62 -16.05
CA ARG A 284 -6.02 -15.86 -16.60
C ARG A 284 -5.35 -16.74 -15.55
N LEU A 285 -4.59 -16.14 -14.62
CA LEU A 285 -4.02 -16.87 -13.48
C LEU A 285 -5.09 -17.50 -12.58
N LEU A 286 -6.27 -16.87 -12.51
CA LEU A 286 -7.41 -17.40 -11.79
C LEU A 286 -8.23 -18.43 -12.61
N GLY A 287 -7.78 -18.81 -13.81
CA GLY A 287 -8.46 -19.78 -14.69
C GLY A 287 -9.68 -19.21 -15.45
N ILE A 288 -9.71 -17.90 -15.68
CA ILE A 288 -10.94 -17.22 -16.06
C ILE A 288 -10.90 -16.77 -17.51
N SER A 289 -11.90 -17.21 -18.25
CA SER A 289 -11.97 -16.97 -19.68
C SER A 289 -12.14 -15.48 -20.04
N ASP A 290 -11.51 -15.12 -21.17
CA ASP A 290 -11.50 -13.77 -21.75
C ASP A 290 -12.86 -13.35 -22.31
N HIS A 291 -13.77 -14.28 -22.65
CA HIS A 291 -15.09 -13.93 -23.25
C HIS A 291 -15.94 -13.02 -22.35
N MET A 292 -15.68 -13.06 -21.04
CA MET A 292 -16.37 -12.22 -20.05
C MET A 292 -15.79 -10.79 -19.95
N TRP A 293 -14.65 -10.53 -20.60
CA TRP A 293 -13.96 -9.25 -20.59
C TRP A 293 -14.76 -8.17 -21.31
N SER A 294 -15.32 -8.50 -22.48
CA SER A 294 -16.07 -7.56 -23.33
C SER A 294 -17.17 -6.84 -22.55
N PHE A 295 -17.93 -7.56 -21.71
CA PHE A 295 -19.05 -7.02 -20.93
C PHE A 295 -18.66 -5.92 -19.93
N LEU A 296 -17.46 -6.00 -19.32
CA LEU A 296 -17.02 -5.00 -18.33
C LEU A 296 -16.58 -3.68 -18.97
N PHE A 297 -16.20 -3.70 -20.25
CA PHE A 297 -15.63 -2.55 -20.97
C PHE A 297 -16.49 -2.06 -22.14
N SER A 298 -17.54 -2.79 -22.51
CA SER A 298 -18.53 -2.38 -23.52
C SER A 298 -19.52 -1.35 -22.98
N SER A 299 -19.69 -1.22 -21.66
CA SER A 299 -20.37 -0.04 -21.12
C SER A 299 -19.47 1.18 -21.33
N ASN A 300 -19.96 2.23 -22.00
CA ASN A 300 -19.24 3.46 -22.38
C ASN A 300 -18.49 4.20 -21.25
N LYS A 301 -18.56 3.71 -20.01
CA LYS A 301 -17.71 4.13 -18.89
C LYS A 301 -16.49 3.22 -18.84
N ARG A 302 -15.59 3.33 -19.83
CA ARG A 302 -14.26 2.71 -19.72
C ARG A 302 -13.65 3.18 -18.39
N PRO A 303 -13.37 2.30 -17.43
CA PRO A 303 -12.58 2.65 -16.27
C PRO A 303 -11.14 2.81 -16.76
N GLY A 304 -10.88 3.87 -17.51
CA GLY A 304 -9.55 4.21 -17.96
C GLY A 304 -8.71 4.55 -16.75
N ALA A 305 -7.42 4.21 -16.82
CA ALA A 305 -6.39 4.73 -15.92
C ALA A 305 -6.46 6.27 -15.79
N ASP A 306 -7.04 6.95 -16.79
CA ASP A 306 -7.30 8.39 -16.80
C ASP A 306 -8.47 8.88 -15.94
N THR A 307 -9.38 7.99 -15.55
CA THR A 307 -10.48 8.36 -14.64
C THR A 307 -9.99 8.67 -13.23
N HIS A 308 -8.79 8.20 -12.88
CA HIS A 308 -8.01 8.86 -11.83
C HIS A 308 -7.55 10.19 -12.38
N ARG A 309 -8.40 11.19 -12.13
CA ARG A 309 -7.97 12.57 -11.94
C ARG A 309 -6.92 12.54 -10.84
N SER A 310 -5.66 12.27 -11.19
CA SER A 310 -4.58 12.97 -10.54
C SER A 310 -5.01 14.43 -10.70
N ASN A 311 -5.57 15.03 -9.65
CA ASN A 311 -5.88 16.45 -9.69
C ASN A 311 -4.58 17.27 -9.84
N ALA A 312 -3.43 16.58 -9.75
CA ALA A 312 -2.18 17.01 -10.31
C ALA A 312 -2.38 17.47 -11.76
N PRO A 313 -2.12 18.75 -12.06
CA PRO A 313 -2.11 19.19 -13.44
C PRO A 313 -1.04 18.41 -14.20
N ARG A 314 -1.47 17.52 -15.10
CA ARG A 314 -0.60 16.67 -15.93
C ARG A 314 0.38 17.58 -16.68
N GLY A 315 1.67 17.23 -16.64
CA GLY A 315 2.73 17.98 -17.32
C GLY A 315 3.31 19.19 -16.57
N ARG A 316 2.87 19.51 -15.34
CA ARG A 316 3.35 20.71 -14.62
C ARG A 316 4.47 20.49 -13.59
N ILE A 317 4.85 19.25 -13.27
CA ILE A 317 5.92 19.00 -12.28
C ILE A 317 7.27 18.97 -13.01
N PRO A 318 8.19 19.93 -12.76
CA PRO A 318 9.47 19.99 -13.46
C PRO A 318 10.33 18.76 -13.21
N THR A 319 11.24 18.51 -14.14
CA THR A 319 12.16 17.36 -14.10
C THR A 319 12.98 17.30 -12.81
N HIS A 320 13.43 18.44 -12.27
CA HIS A 320 14.21 18.45 -11.02
C HIS A 320 13.38 17.96 -9.82
N VAL A 321 12.11 18.39 -9.70
CA VAL A 321 11.20 17.90 -8.63
C VAL A 321 10.94 16.41 -8.79
N ARG A 322 10.72 15.93 -10.02
CA ARG A 322 10.53 14.49 -10.30
C ARG A 322 11.77 13.67 -9.91
N LYS A 323 12.97 14.17 -10.18
CA LYS A 323 14.24 13.54 -9.75
C LYS A 323 14.34 13.49 -8.23
N SER A 324 14.00 14.56 -7.52
CA SER A 324 13.95 14.56 -6.06
C SER A 324 12.95 13.51 -5.54
N ILE A 325 11.73 13.47 -6.09
CA ILE A 325 10.73 12.46 -5.71
C ILE A 325 11.27 11.04 -5.90
N ALA A 326 11.92 10.76 -7.03
CA ALA A 326 12.54 9.46 -7.28
C ALA A 326 13.62 9.13 -6.25
N GLN A 327 14.46 10.11 -5.88
CA GLN A 327 15.53 9.93 -4.89
C GLN A 327 14.98 9.54 -3.51
N TYR A 328 13.94 10.23 -3.03
CA TYR A 328 13.28 9.91 -1.76
C TYR A 328 12.52 8.58 -1.79
N ASN A 329 12.20 8.08 -2.99
CA ASN A 329 11.47 6.83 -3.22
C ASN A 329 12.33 5.76 -3.91
N LYS A 330 13.66 5.77 -3.72
CA LYS A 330 14.57 4.88 -4.46
C LYS A 330 14.34 3.39 -4.22
N LEU A 331 13.84 2.97 -3.06
CA LEU A 331 13.49 1.57 -2.82
C LEU A 331 12.27 1.18 -3.66
N ASP A 332 11.26 2.06 -3.71
CA ASP A 332 10.10 1.87 -4.59
C ASP A 332 10.49 1.84 -6.06
N VAL A 333 11.44 2.68 -6.50
CA VAL A 333 11.97 2.67 -7.88
C VAL A 333 12.62 1.34 -8.20
N SER A 334 13.52 0.86 -7.33
CA SER A 334 14.18 -0.44 -7.49
C SER A 334 13.16 -1.59 -7.56
N LEU A 335 12.21 -1.63 -6.62
CA LEU A 335 11.18 -2.67 -6.56
C LEU A 335 10.25 -2.61 -7.78
N TYR A 336 9.80 -1.42 -8.17
CA TYR A 336 8.91 -1.21 -9.31
C TYR A 336 9.54 -1.68 -10.63
N LEU A 337 10.83 -1.42 -10.84
CA LEU A 337 11.55 -1.91 -12.02
C LEU A 337 11.62 -3.44 -12.06
N LYS A 338 11.90 -4.10 -10.92
CA LYS A 338 11.89 -5.57 -10.82
C LYS A 338 10.49 -6.15 -11.12
N VAL A 339 9.46 -5.57 -10.51
CA VAL A 339 8.07 -5.98 -10.71
C VAL A 339 7.64 -5.78 -12.16
N THR A 340 7.93 -4.63 -12.76
CA THR A 340 7.56 -4.33 -14.15
C THR A 340 8.29 -5.24 -15.12
N LYS A 341 9.59 -5.52 -14.90
CA LYS A 341 10.34 -6.48 -15.72
C LYS A 341 9.71 -7.89 -15.66
N LYS A 342 9.36 -8.38 -14.46
CA LYS A 342 8.70 -9.68 -14.31
C LYS A 342 7.29 -9.67 -14.90
N PHE A 343 6.48 -8.65 -14.61
CA PHE A 343 5.15 -8.46 -15.20
C PHE A 343 5.21 -8.52 -16.73
N ASN A 344 6.18 -7.81 -17.34
CA ASN A 344 6.31 -7.76 -18.78
C ASN A 344 6.61 -9.13 -19.41
N ARG A 345 7.42 -9.93 -18.72
CA ARG A 345 7.77 -11.30 -19.13
C ARG A 345 6.61 -12.27 -18.95
N GLU A 346 5.93 -12.23 -17.80
CA GLU A 346 4.94 -13.27 -17.44
C GLU A 346 3.55 -13.01 -18.03
N CYS A 347 3.23 -11.74 -18.34
CA CYS A 347 1.95 -11.30 -18.88
C CYS A 347 2.09 -10.74 -20.31
N PRO A 348 2.50 -11.46 -21.36
CA PRO A 348 2.87 -10.87 -22.67
C PRO A 348 1.73 -10.34 -23.56
N PHE A 349 0.48 -10.31 -23.09
CA PHE A 349 -0.72 -10.27 -23.95
C PHE A 349 -1.46 -8.95 -24.05
#